data_AF-A0A8H5VCX3-F1
#
_entry.id   AF-A0A8H5VCX3-F1
#
_cell.length_a   1.000
_cell.length_b   1.000
_cell.length_c   1.000
_cell.angle_alpha   90.00
_cell.angle_beta   90.00
_cell.angle_gamma   90.00
#
_symmetry.space_group_name_H-M   'P 1'
#
loop_
_entity.id
_entity.type
_entity.pdbx_description
1 polymer ?
#
loop_
_entity_poly.entity_id
_entity_poly.type
_entity_poly.pdbx_seq_one_letter_code
_entity_poly.pdbx_strand_id
1 'polypeptide(L)'
;MISLRTLDHLRQQFCGEAVRINDDNNTKAALTSGEDIQKKAALRHINKPAKDDNSFIAVNTENELLQLPAELQLMILQHLTFGEVESLRRTCRLLRHTINKPFIREVFPSIKLELLSTCFRCLRYDAMRNHLIHADESDVRYPLANECLDCVSSRGGFVVGRMYTLGTFATVCVCRYCGFPVTSDAAWKEYEFHRVCYRRYRWILLYYFLVGCAQSTITIAAASLCWKYYKKEKLVLGPTVVNFLMTCWVFCLSMVRGTELRTYHWSLLLEMGIFGLWIPPLTGVVRTMGKRSDGARAVDIATVFFIACNMLFRFINVLGNTLLVSEYKLWRRYMPNQSRPARILNKVIAFLIFWTYPPSIEQKFPGKWWFSRQDTQAGGV
;
A
#
# COMPACT_ATOMS: atom_id res chain seq x y z
N MET A 1 -35.65 2.00 -23.63
CA MET A 1 -35.91 2.56 -24.98
C MET A 1 -35.88 4.07 -24.85
N ILE A 2 -34.97 4.72 -25.55
CA ILE A 2 -34.87 6.19 -25.62
C ILE A 2 -36.08 6.71 -26.42
N SER A 3 -36.69 7.80 -25.97
CA SER A 3 -37.86 8.38 -26.64
C SER A 3 -37.45 8.99 -27.99
N LEU A 4 -38.24 8.80 -29.04
CA LEU A 4 -37.96 9.37 -30.37
C LEU A 4 -37.73 10.90 -30.31
N ARG A 5 -38.48 11.59 -29.43
CA ARG A 5 -38.37 13.04 -29.24
C ARG A 5 -37.06 13.48 -28.59
N THR A 6 -36.48 12.62 -27.76
CA THR A 6 -35.21 12.94 -27.09
C THR A 6 -34.02 12.58 -27.99
N LEU A 7 -34.15 11.54 -28.83
CA LEU A 7 -33.25 11.29 -29.95
C LEU A 7 -33.16 12.51 -30.91
N ASP A 8 -34.29 13.14 -31.23
CA ASP A 8 -34.33 14.35 -32.07
C ASP A 8 -33.65 15.56 -31.41
N HIS A 9 -33.82 15.73 -30.09
CA HIS A 9 -33.21 16.83 -29.35
C HIS A 9 -31.68 16.64 -29.19
N LEU A 10 -31.23 15.39 -29.07
CA LEU A 10 -29.82 15.01 -29.10
C LEU A 10 -29.23 15.21 -30.49
N ARG A 11 -29.98 14.82 -31.53
CA ARG A 11 -29.58 15.04 -32.93
C ARG A 11 -29.42 16.52 -33.26
N GLN A 12 -30.29 17.39 -32.75
CA GLN A 12 -30.13 18.86 -32.88
C GLN A 12 -28.92 19.41 -32.11
N GLN A 13 -28.54 18.79 -31.00
CA GLN A 13 -27.40 19.25 -30.19
C GLN A 13 -26.05 18.84 -30.80
N PHE A 14 -26.01 17.73 -31.55
CA PHE A 14 -24.80 17.23 -32.22
C PHE A 14 -24.72 17.62 -33.71
N CYS A 15 -25.84 17.72 -34.41
CA CYS A 15 -25.95 18.19 -35.79
C CYS A 15 -26.57 19.59 -35.78
N GLY A 16 -25.74 20.64 -35.78
CA GLY A 16 -26.23 21.98 -36.11
C GLY A 16 -27.01 21.96 -37.43
N GLU A 17 -28.00 22.85 -37.56
CA GLU A 17 -28.96 22.95 -38.66
C GLU A 17 -28.41 22.45 -40.00
N ALA A 18 -29.00 21.37 -40.52
CA ALA A 18 -28.68 20.86 -41.84
C ALA A 18 -29.03 21.94 -42.89
N VAL A 19 -28.02 22.65 -43.37
CA VAL A 19 -28.13 23.48 -44.57
C VAL A 19 -28.47 22.53 -45.71
N ARG A 20 -29.67 22.72 -46.30
CA ARG A 20 -30.06 22.04 -47.53
C ARG A 20 -29.08 22.49 -48.63
N ILE A 21 -28.28 21.57 -49.13
CA ILE A 21 -27.49 21.80 -50.33
C ILE A 21 -28.48 21.81 -51.50
N ASN A 22 -28.61 22.97 -52.12
CA ASN A 22 -29.41 23.18 -53.33
C ASN A 22 -28.55 22.74 -54.52
N ASP A 23 -29.01 21.74 -55.26
CA ASP A 23 -28.41 21.32 -56.53
C ASP A 23 -28.73 22.37 -57.59
N ASP A 24 -27.72 23.09 -58.08
CA ASP A 24 -27.76 23.72 -59.41
C ASP A 24 -26.35 24.03 -59.95
N ASN A 25 -25.92 23.13 -60.84
CA ASN A 25 -25.32 23.37 -62.16
C ASN A 25 -24.05 24.23 -62.38
N ASN A 26 -23.07 23.54 -62.98
CA ASN A 26 -22.22 23.93 -64.12
C ASN A 26 -21.06 24.95 -63.94
N THR A 27 -19.81 24.51 -64.13
CA THR A 27 -19.07 24.51 -65.42
C THR A 27 -17.53 24.39 -65.23
N LYS A 28 -16.94 23.36 -65.86
CA LYS A 28 -15.59 23.19 -66.45
C LYS A 28 -14.29 23.70 -65.76
N ALA A 29 -13.46 22.72 -65.39
CA ALA A 29 -12.05 22.46 -65.76
C ALA A 29 -11.06 23.61 -66.07
N ALA A 30 -9.89 23.56 -65.41
CA ALA A 30 -8.55 23.59 -66.03
C ALA A 30 -7.43 23.19 -65.04
N LEU A 31 -6.49 22.35 -65.50
CA LEU A 31 -5.20 22.02 -64.87
C LEU A 31 -4.17 23.16 -65.07
N THR A 32 -3.24 23.32 -64.11
CA THR A 32 -1.75 23.39 -64.23
C THR A 32 -1.17 23.78 -62.85
N SER A 33 -0.30 22.98 -62.22
CA SER A 33 1.17 22.89 -62.39
C SER A 33 1.93 24.19 -62.06
N GLY A 34 2.89 24.14 -61.13
CA GLY A 34 4.04 25.03 -61.14
C GLY A 34 4.51 25.59 -59.79
N GLU A 35 5.70 25.17 -59.42
CA GLU A 35 6.58 25.49 -58.28
C GLU A 35 6.88 26.99 -58.00
N ASP A 36 7.30 27.20 -56.74
CA ASP A 36 8.48 27.97 -56.30
C ASP A 36 8.49 29.50 -56.02
N ILE A 37 8.72 29.78 -54.73
CA ILE A 37 9.86 30.52 -54.16
C ILE A 37 9.84 32.07 -54.05
N GLN A 38 10.16 32.48 -52.81
CA GLN A 38 10.83 33.70 -52.32
C GLN A 38 10.06 35.00 -52.00
N LYS A 39 9.98 35.21 -50.67
CA LYS A 39 10.55 36.35 -49.91
C LYS A 39 10.57 37.71 -50.62
N LYS A 40 9.78 38.64 -50.09
CA LYS A 40 10.27 39.99 -49.75
C LYS A 40 9.41 40.62 -48.67
N ALA A 41 10.02 40.78 -47.50
CA ALA A 41 9.55 41.66 -46.45
C ALA A 41 9.85 43.11 -46.85
N ALA A 42 8.89 44.02 -46.64
CA ALA A 42 9.05 45.19 -45.77
C ALA A 42 7.93 46.22 -46.01
N LEU A 43 7.42 46.73 -44.88
CA LEU A 43 6.92 48.08 -44.66
C LEU A 43 5.52 48.45 -45.20
N ARG A 44 4.53 48.46 -44.30
CA ARG A 44 3.74 49.67 -44.01
C ARG A 44 2.96 49.52 -42.71
N HIS A 45 3.26 50.44 -41.81
CA HIS A 45 2.58 50.68 -40.55
C HIS A 45 1.23 51.39 -40.80
N ILE A 46 0.29 51.16 -39.87
CA ILE A 46 -0.82 52.05 -39.45
C ILE A 46 -2.10 52.03 -40.31
N ASN A 47 -3.08 51.22 -39.88
CA ASN A 47 -4.42 51.64 -39.43
C ASN A 47 -5.38 50.45 -39.42
N LYS A 48 -5.90 50.08 -38.24
CA LYS A 48 -7.17 49.34 -38.13
C LYS A 48 -7.82 49.61 -36.78
N PRO A 49 -9.04 50.17 -36.73
CA PRO A 49 -9.87 50.15 -35.55
C PRO A 49 -10.58 48.78 -35.41
N ALA A 50 -10.95 48.48 -34.17
CA ALA A 50 -11.90 47.49 -33.65
C ALA A 50 -12.40 46.39 -34.61
N LYS A 51 -12.11 45.12 -34.26
CA LYS A 51 -12.87 43.98 -34.79
C LYS A 51 -13.10 42.97 -33.67
N ASP A 52 -14.36 42.64 -33.48
CA ASP A 52 -14.93 41.68 -32.53
C ASP A 52 -14.06 40.45 -32.32
N ASP A 53 -13.74 40.16 -31.05
CA ASP A 53 -13.15 38.90 -30.60
C ASP A 53 -14.19 37.76 -30.69
N ASN A 54 -14.58 37.39 -31.91
CA ASN A 54 -14.97 36.02 -32.20
C ASN A 54 -13.69 35.20 -32.33
N SER A 55 -13.07 34.86 -31.19
CA SER A 55 -12.04 33.84 -31.16
C SER A 55 -12.71 32.49 -31.41
N PHE A 56 -12.77 32.13 -32.69
CA PHE A 56 -13.05 30.78 -33.14
C PHE A 56 -12.25 29.80 -32.28
N ILE A 57 -13.00 28.90 -31.62
CA ILE A 57 -12.46 27.73 -30.94
C ILE A 57 -11.60 27.01 -31.99
N ALA A 58 -10.29 27.00 -31.80
CA ALA A 58 -9.41 26.11 -32.54
C ALA A 58 -9.82 24.68 -32.15
N VAL A 59 -10.78 24.13 -32.89
CA VAL A 59 -11.20 22.74 -32.78
C VAL A 59 -9.99 21.93 -33.18
N ASN A 60 -9.49 21.14 -32.24
CA ASN A 60 -8.42 20.18 -32.51
C ASN A 60 -8.99 19.12 -33.48
N THR A 61 -8.81 19.36 -34.77
CA THR A 61 -9.39 18.63 -35.92
C THR A 61 -8.85 17.21 -36.07
N GLU A 62 -7.86 16.82 -35.28
CA GLU A 62 -7.26 15.47 -35.28
C GLU A 62 -8.01 14.46 -34.39
N ASN A 63 -9.10 14.85 -33.73
CA ASN A 63 -9.90 13.90 -32.95
C ASN A 63 -10.88 13.13 -33.86
N GLU A 64 -10.49 11.93 -34.27
CA GLU A 64 -11.32 11.00 -35.07
C GLU A 64 -12.72 10.79 -34.47
N LEU A 65 -12.84 10.83 -33.14
CA LEU A 65 -14.13 10.67 -32.45
C LEU A 65 -15.12 11.81 -32.74
N LEU A 66 -14.62 13.04 -32.95
CA LEU A 66 -15.45 14.22 -33.23
C LEU A 66 -15.80 14.35 -34.71
N GLN A 67 -15.12 13.60 -35.59
CA GLN A 67 -15.42 13.54 -37.03
C GLN A 67 -16.54 12.54 -37.36
N LEU A 68 -16.89 11.65 -36.42
CA LEU A 68 -17.99 10.70 -36.58
C LEU A 68 -19.35 11.44 -36.60
N PRO A 69 -20.33 10.97 -37.40
CA PRO A 69 -21.73 11.37 -37.29
C PRO A 69 -22.25 11.28 -35.85
N ALA A 70 -23.11 12.22 -35.47
CA ALA A 70 -23.73 12.33 -34.16
C ALA A 70 -24.33 11.01 -33.65
N GLU A 71 -24.96 10.27 -34.55
CA GLU A 71 -25.62 9.00 -34.24
C GLU A 71 -24.61 7.94 -33.82
N LEU A 72 -23.45 7.88 -34.48
CA LEU A 72 -22.36 6.96 -34.13
C LEU A 72 -21.67 7.39 -32.83
N GLN A 73 -21.50 8.69 -32.60
CA GLN A 73 -20.99 9.20 -31.33
C GLN A 73 -21.91 8.81 -30.17
N LEU A 74 -23.24 8.93 -30.34
CA LEU A 74 -24.22 8.51 -29.35
C LEU A 74 -24.19 7.01 -29.09
N MET A 75 -24.08 6.18 -30.15
CA MET A 75 -23.95 4.74 -30.00
C MET A 75 -22.69 4.36 -29.23
N ILE A 76 -21.55 5.00 -29.50
CA ILE A 76 -20.30 4.76 -28.76
C ILE A 76 -20.49 5.13 -27.29
N LEU A 77 -21.04 6.32 -27.00
CA LEU A 77 -21.25 6.79 -25.63
C LEU A 77 -22.20 5.89 -24.82
N GLN A 78 -23.18 5.24 -25.45
CA GLN A 78 -24.07 4.28 -24.79
C GLN A 78 -23.37 2.98 -24.35
N HIS A 79 -22.24 2.62 -24.98
CA HIS A 79 -21.47 1.44 -24.61
C HIS A 79 -20.39 1.74 -23.56
N LEU A 80 -20.18 3.02 -23.23
CA LEU A 80 -19.22 3.45 -22.22
C LEU A 80 -19.88 3.50 -20.84
N THR A 81 -19.09 3.20 -19.82
CA THR A 81 -19.50 3.38 -18.42
C THR A 81 -19.55 4.86 -18.05
N PHE A 82 -20.28 5.22 -16.98
CA PHE A 82 -20.33 6.61 -16.50
C PHE A 82 -18.93 7.20 -16.30
N GLY A 83 -18.01 6.43 -15.73
CA GLY A 83 -16.65 6.88 -15.46
C GLY A 83 -15.84 7.19 -16.72
N GLU A 84 -16.01 6.39 -17.79
CA GLU A 84 -15.36 6.62 -19.08
C GLU A 84 -15.93 7.85 -19.78
N VAL A 85 -17.26 8.03 -19.74
CA VAL A 85 -17.93 9.23 -20.27
C VAL A 85 -17.46 10.48 -19.52
N GLU A 86 -17.33 10.43 -18.20
CA GLU A 86 -16.82 11.54 -17.39
C GLU A 86 -15.34 11.80 -17.64
N SER A 87 -14.53 10.76 -17.88
CA SER A 87 -13.13 10.90 -18.28
C SER A 87 -13.01 11.59 -19.64
N LEU A 88 -13.80 11.15 -20.62
CA LEU A 88 -13.88 11.74 -21.97
C LEU A 88 -14.33 13.21 -21.90
N ARG A 89 -15.28 13.52 -21.02
CA ARG A 89 -15.73 14.90 -20.77
C ARG A 89 -14.62 15.82 -20.24
N ARG A 90 -13.58 15.25 -19.60
CA ARG A 90 -12.44 16.01 -19.05
C ARG A 90 -11.30 16.22 -20.05
N THR A 91 -11.27 15.52 -21.18
CA THR A 91 -10.18 15.63 -22.16
C THR A 91 -10.28 16.89 -23.03
N CYS A 92 -11.49 17.29 -23.44
CA CYS A 92 -11.71 18.43 -24.33
C CYS A 92 -12.85 19.33 -23.88
N ARG A 93 -12.70 20.66 -24.05
CA ARG A 93 -13.75 21.64 -23.76
C ARG A 93 -15.01 21.41 -24.60
N LEU A 94 -14.86 21.02 -25.86
CA LEU A 94 -15.99 20.74 -26.75
C LEU A 94 -16.83 19.57 -26.22
N LEU A 95 -16.19 18.44 -25.92
CA LEU A 95 -16.85 17.27 -25.30
C LEU A 95 -17.49 17.61 -23.95
N ARG A 96 -16.88 18.52 -23.19
CA ARG A 96 -17.47 19.04 -21.94
C ARG A 96 -18.79 19.80 -22.16
N HIS A 97 -18.90 20.56 -23.25
CA HIS A 97 -20.12 21.28 -23.60
C HIS A 97 -21.17 20.33 -24.21
N THR A 98 -20.75 19.41 -25.07
CA THR A 98 -21.65 18.45 -25.74
C THR A 98 -22.24 17.42 -24.76
N ILE A 99 -21.40 16.84 -23.89
CA ILE A 99 -21.82 15.87 -22.85
C ILE A 99 -22.28 16.66 -21.62
N ASN A 100 -23.48 17.23 -21.70
CA ASN A 100 -24.09 18.02 -20.62
C ASN A 100 -24.81 17.14 -19.58
N LYS A 101 -25.26 17.72 -18.46
CA LYS A 101 -25.98 16.97 -17.40
C LYS A 101 -27.29 16.32 -17.90
N PRO A 102 -28.13 16.99 -18.71
CA PRO A 102 -29.31 16.36 -19.32
C PRO A 102 -28.96 15.10 -20.12
N PHE A 103 -27.94 15.19 -20.98
CA PHE A 103 -27.44 14.08 -21.79
C PHE A 103 -27.06 12.87 -20.93
N ILE A 104 -26.28 13.09 -19.87
CA ILE A 104 -25.86 12.01 -18.96
C ILE A 104 -27.06 11.31 -18.30
N ARG A 105 -28.10 12.05 -17.91
CA ARG A 105 -29.32 11.46 -17.30
C ARG A 105 -30.11 10.61 -18.30
N GLU A 106 -30.02 10.93 -19.58
CA GLU A 106 -30.72 10.21 -20.64
C GLU A 106 -29.99 8.93 -21.04
N VAL A 107 -28.66 8.99 -21.17
CA VAL A 107 -27.82 7.81 -21.46
C VAL A 107 -27.81 6.84 -20.28
N PHE A 108 -27.81 7.34 -19.05
CA PHE A 108 -27.80 6.54 -17.83
C PHE A 108 -29.09 6.73 -17.02
N PRO A 109 -30.19 6.01 -17.34
CA PRO A 109 -31.48 6.15 -16.66
C PRO A 109 -31.40 5.82 -15.16
N SER A 110 -30.48 4.95 -14.76
CA SER A 110 -30.17 4.58 -13.37
C SER A 110 -28.90 5.28 -12.85
N ILE A 111 -28.74 6.58 -13.12
CA ILE A 111 -27.54 7.36 -12.79
C ILE A 111 -27.07 7.19 -11.33
N LYS A 112 -27.99 7.08 -10.36
CA LYS A 112 -27.60 6.87 -8.95
C LYS A 112 -26.82 5.57 -8.76
N LEU A 113 -27.24 4.48 -9.41
CA LEU A 113 -26.57 3.19 -9.34
C LEU A 113 -25.18 3.27 -10.00
N GLU A 114 -25.10 3.89 -11.17
CA GLU A 114 -23.85 4.11 -11.91
C GLU A 114 -22.84 4.92 -11.10
N LEU A 115 -23.29 5.98 -10.42
CA LEU A 115 -22.45 6.79 -9.55
C LEU A 115 -21.96 5.99 -8.32
N LEU A 116 -22.82 5.16 -7.71
CA LEU A 116 -22.44 4.29 -6.60
C LEU A 116 -21.49 3.16 -7.03
N SER A 117 -21.57 2.72 -8.29
CA SER A 117 -20.68 1.70 -8.87
C SER A 117 -19.41 2.28 -9.48
N THR A 118 -19.16 3.59 -9.34
CA THR A 118 -17.98 4.25 -9.89
C THR A 118 -17.10 4.82 -8.79
N CYS A 119 -15.78 4.59 -8.90
CA CYS A 119 -14.82 5.24 -8.00
C CYS A 119 -14.75 6.75 -8.28
N PHE A 120 -14.98 7.59 -7.28
CA PHE A 120 -14.89 9.05 -7.38
C PHE A 120 -13.53 9.55 -7.92
N ARG A 121 -12.43 8.87 -7.56
CA ARG A 121 -11.07 9.34 -7.84
C ARG A 121 -10.59 8.92 -9.22
N CYS A 122 -10.55 7.61 -9.48
CA CYS A 122 -10.02 7.06 -10.72
C CYS A 122 -11.08 6.83 -11.79
N LEU A 123 -12.36 7.06 -11.47
CA LEU A 123 -13.51 6.85 -12.36
C LEU A 123 -13.63 5.41 -12.89
N ARG A 124 -12.95 4.43 -12.28
CA ARG A 124 -13.13 3.02 -12.64
C ARG A 124 -14.51 2.55 -12.18
N TYR A 125 -15.23 1.93 -13.10
CA TYR A 125 -16.51 1.27 -12.85
C TYR A 125 -16.31 -0.13 -12.26
N ASP A 126 -17.09 -0.47 -11.25
CA ASP A 126 -17.17 -1.80 -10.63
C ASP A 126 -18.65 -2.17 -10.46
N ALA A 127 -19.18 -2.95 -11.41
CA ALA A 127 -20.57 -3.41 -11.42
C ALA A 127 -20.96 -4.17 -10.15
N MET A 128 -20.04 -4.95 -9.59
CA MET A 128 -20.28 -5.79 -8.41
C MET A 128 -20.11 -5.02 -7.10
N ARG A 129 -19.50 -3.83 -7.13
CA ARG A 129 -19.23 -2.95 -5.98
C ARG A 129 -18.44 -3.62 -4.84
N ASN A 130 -17.77 -4.73 -5.14
CA ASN A 130 -17.01 -5.51 -4.17
C ASN A 130 -15.58 -4.96 -3.98
N HIS A 131 -15.15 -4.03 -4.83
CA HIS A 131 -13.88 -3.32 -4.72
C HIS A 131 -14.05 -1.81 -4.49
N LEU A 132 -15.25 -1.40 -4.06
CA LEU A 132 -15.58 -0.02 -3.70
C LEU A 132 -15.89 0.05 -2.21
N ILE A 133 -15.32 1.04 -1.52
CA ILE A 133 -15.69 1.38 -0.15
C ILE A 133 -16.95 2.23 -0.23
N HIS A 134 -17.96 1.85 0.55
CA HIS A 134 -19.18 2.61 0.69
C HIS A 134 -18.89 3.90 1.47
N ALA A 135 -19.17 5.04 0.84
CA ALA A 135 -19.14 6.32 1.50
C ALA A 135 -20.45 6.55 2.27
N ASP A 136 -20.34 7.26 3.39
CA ASP A 136 -21.49 7.70 4.17
C ASP A 136 -22.43 8.58 3.30
N GLU A 137 -23.73 8.42 3.51
CA GLU A 137 -24.75 9.20 2.81
C GLU A 137 -24.69 10.69 3.18
N SER A 138 -24.08 11.03 4.32
CA SER A 138 -23.84 12.42 4.71
C SER A 138 -22.66 13.08 3.98
N ASP A 139 -21.87 12.37 3.16
CA ASP A 139 -20.80 13.01 2.38
C ASP A 139 -21.40 13.96 1.33
N VAL A 140 -20.85 15.18 1.24
CA VAL A 140 -21.26 16.22 0.28
C VAL A 140 -21.24 15.75 -1.17
N ARG A 141 -20.45 14.73 -1.49
CA ARG A 141 -20.28 14.18 -2.84
C ARG A 141 -21.17 12.98 -3.12
N TYR A 142 -21.94 12.50 -2.14
CA TYR A 142 -22.88 11.41 -2.35
C TYR A 142 -23.86 11.78 -3.48
N PRO A 143 -24.13 10.88 -4.45
CA PRO A 143 -23.79 9.45 -4.49
C PRO A 143 -22.43 9.09 -5.12
N LEU A 144 -21.67 10.05 -5.67
CA LEU A 144 -20.33 9.80 -6.24
C LEU A 144 -19.24 10.02 -5.18
N ALA A 145 -19.37 9.36 -4.04
CA ALA A 145 -18.41 9.46 -2.93
C ALA A 145 -17.60 8.17 -2.71
N ASN A 146 -18.02 7.05 -3.32
CA ASN A 146 -17.35 5.76 -3.16
C ASN A 146 -15.92 5.80 -3.72
N GLU A 147 -14.97 5.21 -2.99
CA GLU A 147 -13.56 5.13 -3.41
C GLU A 147 -13.17 3.65 -3.59
N CYS A 148 -12.43 3.34 -4.66
CA CYS A 148 -11.92 1.98 -4.84
C CYS A 148 -10.78 1.64 -3.88
N LEU A 149 -10.58 0.34 -3.63
CA LEU A 149 -9.57 -0.14 -2.69
C LEU A 149 -8.16 0.33 -3.05
N ASP A 150 -7.82 0.40 -4.34
CA ASP A 150 -6.52 0.87 -4.83
C ASP A 150 -6.29 2.36 -4.56
N CYS A 151 -7.32 3.18 -4.74
CA CYS A 151 -7.25 4.62 -4.46
C CYS A 151 -7.08 4.90 -2.96
N VAL A 152 -7.80 4.15 -2.12
CA VAL A 152 -7.66 4.26 -0.66
C VAL A 152 -6.28 3.77 -0.21
N SER A 153 -5.82 2.65 -0.79
CA SER A 153 -4.49 2.09 -0.56
C SER A 153 -3.38 3.10 -0.87
N SER A 154 -3.52 3.87 -1.96
CA SER A 154 -2.51 4.86 -2.37
C SER A 154 -2.48 6.16 -1.56
N ARG A 155 -3.58 6.57 -0.91
CA ARG A 155 -3.63 7.81 -0.10
C ARG A 155 -3.11 7.65 1.32
N GLY A 156 -3.15 6.44 1.88
CA GLY A 156 -2.80 6.24 3.28
C GLY A 156 -2.95 4.81 3.78
N GLY A 157 -3.33 3.87 2.90
CA GLY A 157 -3.54 2.48 3.25
C GLY A 157 -4.75 2.27 4.15
N PHE A 158 -5.01 1.02 4.46
CA PHE A 158 -6.03 0.64 5.43
C PHE A 158 -5.43 0.54 6.83
N VAL A 159 -6.28 0.69 7.83
CA VAL A 159 -5.91 0.51 9.23
C VAL A 159 -6.29 -0.91 9.66
N VAL A 160 -5.29 -1.70 10.04
CA VAL A 160 -5.50 -3.05 10.57
C VAL A 160 -6.31 -2.98 11.88
N GLY A 161 -7.27 -3.89 12.03
CA GLY A 161 -8.21 -3.93 13.17
C GLY A 161 -9.46 -3.08 12.98
N ARG A 162 -9.57 -2.31 11.89
CA ARG A 162 -10.83 -1.67 11.48
C ARG A 162 -11.56 -2.51 10.42
N MET A 163 -12.87 -2.52 10.51
CA MET A 163 -13.75 -3.04 9.46
C MET A 163 -14.10 -1.92 8.49
N TYR A 164 -14.23 -2.26 7.22
CA TYR A 164 -14.67 -1.34 6.18
C TYR A 164 -15.92 -1.91 5.50
N THR A 165 -16.89 -1.06 5.22
CA THR A 165 -18.10 -1.40 4.47
C THR A 165 -17.86 -1.25 2.98
N LEU A 166 -18.11 -2.30 2.22
CA LEU A 166 -18.07 -2.26 0.75
C LEU A 166 -19.36 -1.67 0.18
N GLY A 167 -19.35 -1.29 -1.09
CA GLY A 167 -20.54 -0.82 -1.82
C GLY A 167 -21.64 -1.88 -1.97
N THR A 168 -21.34 -3.15 -1.68
CA THR A 168 -22.32 -4.24 -1.53
C THR A 168 -22.99 -4.28 -0.14
N PHE A 169 -22.59 -3.40 0.77
CA PHE A 169 -22.90 -3.42 2.21
C PHE A 169 -22.27 -4.59 2.98
N ALA A 170 -21.40 -5.39 2.35
CA ALA A 170 -20.60 -6.38 3.06
C ALA A 170 -19.50 -5.70 3.88
N THR A 171 -19.31 -6.13 5.12
CA THR A 171 -18.20 -5.68 5.97
C THR A 171 -16.97 -6.55 5.71
N VAL A 172 -15.83 -5.93 5.44
CA VAL A 172 -14.55 -6.61 5.22
C VAL A 172 -13.50 -6.23 6.25
N CYS A 173 -12.70 -7.22 6.62
CA CYS A 173 -11.56 -7.06 7.51
C CYS A 173 -10.31 -6.67 6.73
N VAL A 174 -9.40 -5.94 7.36
CA VAL A 174 -8.08 -5.66 6.78
C VAL A 174 -7.10 -6.76 7.15
N CYS A 175 -6.42 -7.33 6.15
CA CYS A 175 -5.44 -8.38 6.36
C CYS A 175 -4.29 -7.91 7.24
N ARG A 176 -4.00 -8.59 8.35
CA ARG A 176 -2.92 -8.21 9.29
C ARG A 176 -1.52 -8.29 8.70
N TYR A 177 -1.34 -9.16 7.70
CA TYR A 177 -0.05 -9.36 7.05
C TYR A 177 0.24 -8.33 5.96
N CYS A 178 -0.72 -8.07 5.04
CA CYS A 178 -0.48 -7.15 3.92
C CYS A 178 -1.09 -5.76 4.09
N GLY A 179 -2.04 -5.58 5.03
CA GLY A 179 -2.78 -4.33 5.22
C GLY A 179 -3.78 -4.01 4.12
N PHE A 180 -4.17 -5.01 3.31
CA PHE A 180 -5.17 -4.86 2.27
C PHE A 180 -6.46 -5.60 2.69
N PRO A 181 -7.66 -5.10 2.38
CA PRO A 181 -8.91 -5.74 2.73
C PRO A 181 -9.02 -7.16 2.16
N VAL A 182 -9.65 -8.04 2.92
CA VAL A 182 -9.97 -9.41 2.54
C VAL A 182 -11.37 -9.40 1.92
N THR A 183 -11.45 -9.23 0.60
CA THR A 183 -12.71 -9.26 -0.16
C THR A 183 -13.06 -10.66 -0.64
N SER A 184 -12.04 -11.47 -0.96
CA SER A 184 -12.13 -12.89 -1.28
C SER A 184 -10.97 -13.65 -0.63
N ASP A 185 -11.07 -14.98 -0.55
CA ASP A 185 -9.97 -15.87 -0.14
C ASP A 185 -9.46 -15.69 1.30
N ALA A 186 -10.37 -15.55 2.25
CA ALA A 186 -10.06 -15.61 3.68
C ALA A 186 -9.42 -16.96 4.06
N ALA A 187 -8.45 -16.93 4.97
CA ALA A 187 -7.88 -18.15 5.53
C ALA A 187 -8.91 -18.87 6.42
N TRP A 188 -8.88 -20.20 6.43
CA TRP A 188 -9.82 -20.98 7.25
C TRP A 188 -9.55 -20.76 8.74
N LYS A 189 -10.61 -20.41 9.51
CA LYS A 189 -10.59 -20.00 10.93
C LYS A 189 -9.95 -18.64 11.24
N GLU A 190 -9.17 -18.07 10.33
CA GLU A 190 -8.48 -16.78 10.49
C GLU A 190 -8.92 -15.79 9.40
N TYR A 191 -10.13 -15.23 9.57
CA TYR A 191 -10.76 -14.37 8.57
C TYR A 191 -10.04 -13.02 8.36
N GLU A 192 -9.15 -12.64 9.28
CA GLU A 192 -8.32 -11.43 9.21
C GLU A 192 -7.04 -11.62 8.38
N PHE A 193 -6.91 -12.73 7.64
CA PHE A 193 -5.80 -12.99 6.74
C PHE A 193 -6.26 -13.52 5.38
N HIS A 194 -5.59 -13.10 4.30
CA HIS A 194 -5.68 -13.81 3.02
C HIS A 194 -5.02 -15.18 3.13
N ARG A 195 -5.56 -16.20 2.45
CA ARG A 195 -5.04 -17.58 2.43
C ARG A 195 -3.55 -17.66 2.08
N VAL A 196 -3.08 -16.88 1.10
CA VAL A 196 -1.67 -16.85 0.68
C VAL A 196 -0.79 -16.16 1.72
N CYS A 197 -1.27 -15.05 2.30
CA CYS A 197 -0.58 -14.33 3.36
C CYS A 197 -0.40 -15.20 4.60
N TYR A 198 -1.45 -15.92 5.00
CA TYR A 198 -1.40 -16.83 6.14
C TYR A 198 -0.42 -17.99 5.90
N ARG A 199 -0.38 -18.55 4.68
CA ARG A 199 0.60 -19.58 4.33
C ARG A 199 2.05 -19.09 4.49
N ARG A 200 2.36 -17.89 4.00
CA ARG A 200 3.70 -17.28 4.16
C ARG A 200 4.02 -17.02 5.63
N TYR A 201 3.03 -16.55 6.39
CA TYR A 201 3.18 -16.30 7.80
C TYR A 201 3.49 -17.59 8.60
N ARG A 202 2.84 -18.71 8.28
CA ARG A 202 3.17 -20.02 8.89
C ARG A 202 4.63 -20.45 8.66
N TRP A 203 5.18 -20.19 7.47
CA TRP A 203 6.60 -20.42 7.22
C TRP A 203 7.49 -19.53 8.09
N ILE A 204 7.14 -18.25 8.24
CA ILE A 204 7.87 -17.33 9.11
C ILE A 204 7.85 -17.82 10.58
N LEU A 205 6.71 -18.31 11.07
CA LEU A 205 6.62 -18.91 12.41
C LEU A 205 7.52 -20.13 12.56
N LEU A 206 7.59 -21.00 11.55
CA LEU A 206 8.50 -22.15 11.56
C LEU A 206 9.97 -21.70 11.59
N TYR A 207 10.35 -20.73 10.75
CA TYR A 207 11.71 -20.18 10.76
C TYR A 207 12.06 -19.54 12.09
N TYR A 208 11.13 -18.80 12.70
CA TYR A 208 11.31 -18.23 14.02
C TYR A 208 11.60 -19.30 15.08
N PHE A 209 10.84 -20.40 15.07
CA PHE A 209 11.08 -21.54 15.96
C PHE A 209 12.47 -22.15 15.73
N LEU A 210 12.87 -22.40 14.49
CA LEU A 210 14.19 -22.96 14.15
C LEU A 210 15.34 -22.03 14.57
N VAL A 211 15.20 -20.72 14.36
CA VAL A 211 16.17 -19.72 14.81
C VAL A 211 16.27 -19.68 16.32
N GLY A 212 15.14 -19.77 17.04
CA GLY A 212 15.12 -19.88 18.50
C GLY A 212 15.85 -21.11 19.02
N CYS A 213 15.67 -22.27 18.38
CA CYS A 213 16.42 -23.49 18.68
C CYS A 213 17.93 -23.29 18.45
N ALA A 214 18.33 -22.74 17.30
CA ALA A 214 19.73 -22.47 16.98
C ALA A 214 20.38 -21.50 17.99
N GLN A 215 19.71 -20.41 18.32
CA GLN A 215 20.17 -19.43 19.33
C GLN A 215 20.32 -20.07 20.71
N SER A 216 19.41 -20.98 21.08
CA SER A 216 19.47 -21.73 22.34
C SER A 216 20.67 -22.66 22.38
N THR A 217 20.91 -23.42 21.30
CA THR A 217 22.09 -24.31 21.18
C THR A 217 23.40 -23.52 21.26
N ILE A 218 23.49 -22.38 20.57
CA ILE A 218 24.66 -21.49 20.62
C ILE A 218 24.88 -20.96 22.04
N THR A 219 23.82 -20.55 22.73
CA THR A 219 23.92 -20.05 24.11
C THR A 219 24.39 -21.14 25.07
N ILE A 220 23.84 -22.35 24.97
CA ILE A 220 24.24 -23.51 25.78
C ILE A 220 25.70 -23.88 25.52
N ALA A 221 26.12 -23.92 24.26
CA ALA A 221 27.51 -24.22 23.88
C ALA A 221 28.48 -23.16 24.42
N ALA A 222 28.17 -21.87 24.24
CA ALA A 222 28.98 -20.76 24.76
C ALA A 222 29.12 -20.83 26.28
N ALA A 223 28.01 -21.03 27.02
CA ALA A 223 28.01 -21.14 28.47
C ALA A 223 28.82 -22.36 28.94
N SER A 224 28.62 -23.52 28.31
CA SER A 224 29.32 -24.77 28.66
C SER A 224 30.83 -24.64 28.48
N LEU A 225 31.29 -24.02 27.39
CA LEU A 225 32.71 -23.74 27.15
C LEU A 225 33.28 -22.79 28.21
N CYS A 226 32.54 -21.72 28.54
CA CYS A 226 32.94 -20.78 29.59
C CYS A 226 33.09 -21.47 30.96
N TRP A 227 32.12 -22.30 31.34
CA TRP A 227 32.12 -23.00 32.62
C TRP A 227 33.20 -24.09 32.69
N LYS A 228 33.46 -24.80 31.59
CA LYS A 228 34.46 -25.87 31.59
C LYS A 228 35.90 -25.32 31.60
N TYR A 229 36.18 -24.32 30.77
CA TYR A 229 37.56 -23.87 30.52
C TYR A 229 37.96 -22.60 31.31
N TYR A 230 37.00 -21.77 31.72
CA TYR A 230 37.26 -20.49 32.38
C TYR A 230 36.64 -20.39 33.79
N LYS A 231 36.39 -21.54 34.46
CA LYS A 231 35.78 -21.60 35.81
C LYS A 231 36.48 -20.74 36.87
N LYS A 232 37.78 -20.50 36.72
CA LYS A 232 38.59 -19.73 37.69
C LYS A 232 38.49 -18.22 37.47
N GLU A 233 38.02 -17.78 36.31
CA GLU A 233 37.94 -16.37 35.95
C GLU A 233 36.57 -15.81 36.37
N LYS A 234 36.56 -15.01 37.44
CA LYS A 234 35.32 -14.45 38.00
C LYS A 234 34.58 -13.56 37.00
N LEU A 235 35.31 -12.87 36.12
CA LEU A 235 34.77 -12.03 35.04
C LEU A 235 34.02 -12.84 33.97
N VAL A 236 34.26 -14.14 33.87
CA VAL A 236 33.60 -15.03 32.91
C VAL A 236 32.48 -15.82 33.59
N LEU A 237 32.76 -16.45 34.73
CA LEU A 237 31.80 -17.37 35.36
C LEU A 237 30.53 -16.68 35.84
N GLY A 238 30.65 -15.57 36.59
CA GLY A 238 29.49 -14.89 37.15
C GLY A 238 28.51 -14.40 36.07
N PRO A 239 28.96 -13.59 35.10
CA PRO A 239 28.09 -13.09 34.04
C PRO A 239 27.49 -14.20 33.16
N THR A 240 28.23 -15.28 32.87
CA THR A 240 27.70 -16.39 32.05
C THR A 240 26.59 -17.18 32.75
N VAL A 241 26.68 -17.39 34.07
CA VAL A 241 25.61 -18.02 34.86
C VAL A 241 24.35 -17.16 34.85
N VAL A 242 24.49 -15.86 35.13
CA VAL A 242 23.35 -14.92 35.12
C VAL A 242 22.72 -14.86 33.71
N ASN A 243 23.55 -14.79 32.66
CA ASN A 243 23.08 -14.81 31.28
C ASN A 243 22.29 -16.06 30.91
N PHE A 244 22.75 -17.23 31.38
CA PHE A 244 22.06 -18.49 31.14
C PHE A 244 20.66 -18.47 31.78
N LEU A 245 20.57 -18.04 33.04
CA LEU A 245 19.29 -17.91 33.75
C LEU A 245 18.35 -16.89 33.09
N MET A 246 18.87 -15.72 32.70
CA MET A 246 18.09 -14.71 31.97
C MET A 246 17.61 -15.23 30.61
N THR A 247 18.43 -16.02 29.92
CA THR A 247 18.02 -16.64 28.64
C THR A 247 16.89 -17.65 28.84
N CYS A 248 16.97 -18.49 29.88
CA CYS A 248 15.88 -19.38 30.25
C CYS A 248 14.59 -18.59 30.56
N TRP A 249 14.71 -17.46 31.27
CA TRP A 249 13.58 -16.59 31.55
C TRP A 249 12.96 -16.00 30.29
N VAL A 250 13.78 -15.51 29.34
CA VAL A 250 13.29 -15.01 28.03
C VAL A 250 12.57 -16.11 27.25
N PHE A 251 13.07 -17.35 27.30
CA PHE A 251 12.42 -18.50 26.67
C PHE A 251 11.04 -18.77 27.31
N CYS A 252 10.95 -18.82 28.64
CA CYS A 252 9.69 -18.96 29.37
C CYS A 252 8.71 -17.82 29.03
N LEU A 253 9.17 -16.58 29.02
CA LEU A 253 8.36 -15.44 28.62
C LEU A 253 7.84 -15.61 27.19
N SER A 254 8.67 -16.08 26.26
CA SER A 254 8.28 -16.27 24.85
C SER A 254 7.22 -17.36 24.70
N MET A 255 7.21 -18.38 25.56
CA MET A 255 6.20 -19.44 25.60
C MET A 255 4.88 -18.98 26.24
N VAL A 256 4.95 -18.20 27.32
CA VAL A 256 3.77 -17.72 28.06
C VAL A 256 3.13 -16.50 27.39
N ARG A 257 3.88 -15.78 26.56
CA ARG A 257 3.43 -14.58 25.87
C ARG A 257 2.33 -14.91 24.87
N GLY A 258 1.09 -14.79 25.34
CA GLY A 258 -0.12 -14.93 24.54
C GLY A 258 -0.38 -13.73 23.61
N THR A 259 -1.48 -13.82 22.88
CA THR A 259 -1.90 -12.85 21.85
C THR A 259 -2.43 -11.53 22.43
N GLU A 260 -2.70 -11.46 23.74
CA GLU A 260 -3.39 -10.32 24.35
C GLU A 260 -2.48 -9.29 25.05
N LEU A 261 -1.24 -9.65 25.42
CA LEU A 261 -0.36 -8.80 26.25
C LEU A 261 0.86 -8.27 25.49
N ARG A 262 0.99 -6.94 25.42
CA ARG A 262 2.17 -6.26 24.85
C ARG A 262 3.31 -6.13 25.86
N THR A 263 4.14 -7.16 26.00
CA THR A 263 5.31 -7.17 26.90
C THR A 263 6.64 -6.83 26.20
N TYR A 264 6.62 -6.09 25.09
CA TYR A 264 7.83 -5.80 24.28
C TYR A 264 8.95 -5.11 25.07
N HIS A 265 8.60 -4.23 26.00
CA HIS A 265 9.56 -3.52 26.85
C HIS A 265 10.34 -4.45 27.77
N TRP A 266 9.67 -5.44 28.35
CA TRP A 266 10.32 -6.44 29.20
C TRP A 266 11.25 -7.33 28.38
N SER A 267 10.81 -7.75 27.19
CA SER A 267 11.69 -8.48 26.26
C SER A 267 12.89 -7.63 25.85
N LEU A 268 12.70 -6.34 25.54
CA LEU A 268 13.79 -5.44 25.19
C LEU A 268 14.79 -5.28 26.33
N LEU A 269 14.31 -5.03 27.55
CA LEU A 269 15.15 -4.86 28.73
C LEU A 269 15.97 -6.11 29.02
N LEU A 270 15.36 -7.29 28.91
CA LEU A 270 16.06 -8.57 29.11
C LEU A 270 17.08 -8.82 28.01
N GLU A 271 16.75 -8.59 26.73
CA GLU A 271 17.68 -8.78 25.61
C GLU A 271 18.88 -7.82 25.71
N MET A 272 18.64 -6.56 26.12
CA MET A 272 19.70 -5.59 26.40
C MET A 272 20.60 -6.04 27.56
N GLY A 273 20.00 -6.52 28.65
CA GLY A 273 20.73 -7.04 29.80
C GLY A 273 21.61 -8.24 29.42
N ILE A 274 21.05 -9.20 28.67
CA ILE A 274 21.78 -10.39 28.20
C ILE A 274 22.94 -9.97 27.28
N PHE A 275 22.67 -9.07 26.32
CA PHE A 275 23.69 -8.56 25.41
C PHE A 275 24.86 -7.91 26.16
N GLY A 276 24.56 -7.04 27.13
CA GLY A 276 25.58 -6.38 27.96
C GLY A 276 26.39 -7.35 28.80
N LEU A 277 25.74 -8.36 29.39
CA LEU A 277 26.39 -9.37 30.23
C LEU A 277 27.30 -10.34 29.45
N TRP A 278 27.22 -10.40 28.12
CA TRP A 278 28.17 -11.17 27.30
C TRP A 278 29.49 -10.43 27.04
N ILE A 279 29.57 -9.11 27.29
CA ILE A 279 30.79 -8.32 27.11
C ILE A 279 31.90 -8.74 28.10
N PRO A 280 31.65 -8.89 29.43
CA PRO A 280 32.70 -9.32 30.35
C PRO A 280 33.27 -10.72 30.04
N PRO A 281 32.46 -11.76 29.72
CA PRO A 281 32.98 -13.04 29.28
C PRO A 281 33.87 -12.95 28.03
N LEU A 282 33.46 -12.18 27.02
CA LEU A 282 34.24 -11.98 25.80
C LEU A 282 35.61 -11.36 26.12
N THR A 283 35.62 -10.27 26.87
CA THR A 283 36.86 -9.58 27.27
C THR A 283 37.74 -10.45 28.16
N GLY A 284 37.16 -11.23 29.07
CA GLY A 284 37.86 -12.17 29.94
C GLY A 284 38.56 -13.29 29.16
N VAL A 285 37.86 -13.89 28.18
CA VAL A 285 38.42 -14.93 27.29
C VAL A 285 39.56 -14.38 26.44
N VAL A 286 39.35 -13.23 25.77
CA VAL A 286 40.37 -12.59 24.93
C VAL A 286 41.60 -12.18 25.75
N ARG A 287 41.40 -11.64 26.96
CA ARG A 287 42.51 -11.29 27.85
C ARG A 287 43.30 -12.52 28.31
N THR A 288 42.62 -13.63 28.56
CA THR A 288 43.27 -14.89 28.95
C THR A 288 44.08 -15.46 27.78
N MET A 289 43.53 -15.38 26.57
CA MET A 289 44.20 -15.79 25.33
C MET A 289 45.47 -14.95 25.07
N GLY A 290 45.41 -13.63 25.24
CA GLY A 290 46.56 -12.74 25.03
C GLY A 290 47.67 -12.85 26.07
N LYS A 291 47.38 -13.41 27.26
CA LYS A 291 48.38 -13.63 28.33
C LYS A 291 49.18 -14.91 28.16
N ARG A 292 48.81 -15.82 27.26
CA ARG A 292 49.51 -17.10 27.07
C ARG A 292 50.72 -16.91 26.15
N SER A 293 51.86 -17.48 26.56
CA SER A 293 53.08 -17.57 25.75
C SER A 293 52.89 -18.42 24.49
N ASP A 294 52.07 -19.47 24.59
CA ASP A 294 51.89 -20.49 23.54
C ASP A 294 50.87 -20.09 22.46
N GLY A 295 50.37 -18.84 22.51
CA GLY A 295 49.34 -18.34 21.61
C GLY A 295 47.93 -18.88 21.89
N ALA A 296 47.05 -18.70 20.91
CA ALA A 296 45.63 -19.03 21.01
C ALA A 296 45.36 -20.52 20.78
N ARG A 297 44.63 -21.16 21.70
CA ARG A 297 44.18 -22.54 21.52
C ARG A 297 42.90 -22.57 20.70
N ALA A 298 42.66 -23.68 19.99
CA ALA A 298 41.41 -23.90 19.25
C ALA A 298 40.15 -23.71 20.11
N VAL A 299 40.22 -24.05 21.40
CA VAL A 299 39.13 -23.85 22.36
C VAL A 299 38.86 -22.38 22.65
N ASP A 300 39.89 -21.53 22.71
CA ASP A 300 39.73 -20.09 22.93
C ASP A 300 39.00 -19.48 21.72
N ILE A 301 39.43 -19.85 20.50
CA ILE A 301 38.82 -19.41 19.24
C ILE A 301 37.36 -19.86 19.16
N ALA A 302 37.07 -21.13 19.46
CA ALA A 302 35.71 -21.66 19.46
C ALA A 302 34.83 -20.94 20.49
N THR A 303 35.34 -20.66 21.69
CA THR A 303 34.61 -19.95 22.74
C THR A 303 34.27 -18.53 22.30
N VAL A 304 35.24 -17.80 21.75
CA VAL A 304 35.01 -16.44 21.21
C VAL A 304 34.00 -16.47 20.06
N PHE A 305 34.09 -17.45 19.16
CA PHE A 305 33.14 -17.61 18.05
C PHE A 305 31.71 -17.78 18.55
N PHE A 306 31.45 -18.73 19.47
CA PHE A 306 30.10 -18.94 19.99
C PHE A 306 29.57 -17.73 20.78
N ILE A 307 30.44 -17.03 21.55
CA ILE A 307 30.06 -15.79 22.23
C ILE A 307 29.69 -14.72 21.21
N ALA A 308 30.52 -14.48 20.19
CA ALA A 308 30.29 -13.47 19.16
C ALA A 308 29.01 -13.76 18.35
N CYS A 309 28.79 -15.03 17.96
CA CYS A 309 27.55 -15.44 17.32
C CYS A 309 26.34 -15.16 18.22
N ASN A 310 26.40 -15.52 19.50
CA ASN A 310 25.31 -15.24 20.43
C ASN A 310 25.04 -13.74 20.56
N MET A 311 26.08 -12.93 20.71
CA MET A 311 25.96 -11.47 20.77
C MET A 311 25.33 -10.90 19.50
N LEU A 312 25.63 -11.45 18.32
CA LEU A 312 24.99 -11.05 17.07
C LEU A 312 23.48 -11.36 17.06
N PHE A 313 23.07 -12.56 17.48
CA PHE A 313 21.65 -12.90 17.61
C PHE A 313 20.93 -11.94 18.58
N ARG A 314 21.55 -11.67 19.74
CA ARG A 314 21.00 -10.75 20.75
C ARG A 314 20.89 -9.32 20.23
N PHE A 315 21.88 -8.85 19.48
CA PHE A 315 21.84 -7.53 18.86
C PHE A 315 20.66 -7.39 17.88
N ILE A 316 20.43 -8.39 17.03
CA ILE A 316 19.28 -8.40 16.11
C ILE A 316 17.96 -8.39 16.90
N ASN A 317 17.86 -9.18 17.99
CA ASN A 317 16.69 -9.20 18.87
C ASN A 317 16.45 -7.85 19.55
N VAL A 318 17.50 -7.13 19.97
CA VAL A 318 17.40 -5.78 20.52
C VAL A 318 16.83 -4.81 19.47
N LEU A 319 17.35 -4.84 18.25
CA LEU A 319 16.85 -3.98 17.17
C LEU A 319 15.38 -4.25 16.86
N GLY A 320 14.99 -5.52 16.73
CA GLY A 320 13.59 -5.85 16.45
C GLY A 320 12.64 -5.55 17.61
N ASN A 321 13.05 -5.76 18.87
CA ASN A 321 12.24 -5.36 20.03
C ASN A 321 12.09 -3.83 20.12
N THR A 322 13.12 -3.07 19.74
CA THR A 322 13.05 -1.59 19.67
C THR A 322 12.00 -1.14 18.64
N LEU A 323 11.96 -1.80 17.48
CA LEU A 323 10.96 -1.54 16.44
C LEU A 323 9.55 -1.94 16.88
N LEU A 324 9.41 -3.04 17.61
CA LEU A 324 8.15 -3.50 18.18
C LEU A 324 7.60 -2.53 19.24
N VAL A 325 8.48 -2.00 20.11
CA VAL A 325 8.15 -0.96 21.09
C VAL A 325 7.71 0.34 20.41
N SER A 326 8.29 0.65 19.26
CA SER A 326 7.95 1.85 18.47
C SER A 326 6.62 1.74 17.71
N GLU A 327 5.87 0.65 17.91
CA GLU A 327 4.59 0.34 17.25
C GLU A 327 4.63 0.48 15.72
N TYR A 328 5.72 0.02 15.12
CA TYR A 328 5.88 0.12 13.68
C TYR A 328 4.76 -0.64 12.93
N LYS A 329 4.05 0.09 12.05
CA LYS A 329 2.95 -0.46 11.23
C LYS A 329 3.50 -1.34 10.11
N LEU A 330 3.60 -2.63 10.37
CA LEU A 330 4.22 -3.63 9.49
C LEU A 330 3.69 -3.64 8.05
N TRP A 331 2.38 -3.41 7.88
CA TRP A 331 1.73 -3.43 6.57
C TRP A 331 2.14 -2.27 5.65
N ARG A 332 2.81 -1.22 6.18
CA ARG A 332 3.34 -0.13 5.37
C ARG A 332 4.29 -0.60 4.27
N ARG A 333 4.92 -1.78 4.41
CA ARG A 333 5.80 -2.37 3.37
C ARG A 333 5.10 -2.66 2.04
N TYR A 334 3.77 -2.76 2.05
CA TYR A 334 2.95 -3.03 0.86
C TYR A 334 2.24 -1.80 0.33
N MET A 335 2.45 -0.62 0.92
CA MET A 335 1.87 0.60 0.39
C MET A 335 2.42 0.90 -1.01
N PRO A 336 1.54 1.24 -1.97
CA PRO A 336 1.98 1.64 -3.30
C PRO A 336 2.70 2.99 -3.26
N ASN A 337 3.42 3.32 -4.33
CA ASN A 337 4.09 4.62 -4.54
C ASN A 337 5.23 4.97 -3.56
N GLN A 338 5.80 3.98 -2.86
CA GLN A 338 6.99 4.20 -2.05
C GLN A 338 8.26 4.36 -2.89
N SER A 339 9.11 5.29 -2.47
CA SER A 339 10.48 5.43 -2.97
C SER A 339 11.25 4.11 -2.79
N ARG A 340 12.17 3.81 -3.71
CA ARG A 340 13.03 2.61 -3.63
C ARG A 340 13.72 2.46 -2.27
N PRO A 341 14.35 3.50 -1.67
CA PRO A 341 14.99 3.35 -0.36
C PRO A 341 13.99 3.05 0.76
N ALA A 342 12.82 3.71 0.78
CA ALA A 342 11.79 3.44 1.78
C ALA A 342 11.28 1.99 1.68
N ARG A 343 11.15 1.46 0.46
CA ARG A 343 10.74 0.06 0.24
C ARG A 343 11.75 -0.94 0.80
N ILE A 344 13.04 -0.68 0.60
CA ILE A 344 14.12 -1.54 1.15
C ILE A 344 14.10 -1.46 2.68
N LEU A 345 14.06 -0.25 3.24
CA LEU A 345 14.00 -0.03 4.69
C LEU A 345 12.79 -0.75 5.32
N ASN A 346 11.61 -0.64 4.71
CA ASN A 346 10.40 -1.30 5.19
C ASN A 346 10.50 -2.84 5.17
N LYS A 347 11.23 -3.41 4.20
CA LYS A 347 11.52 -4.85 4.17
C LYS A 347 12.50 -5.26 5.27
N VAL A 348 13.54 -4.46 5.52
CA VAL A 348 14.51 -4.70 6.60
C VAL A 348 13.82 -4.62 7.96
N ILE A 349 13.01 -3.58 8.20
CA ILE A 349 12.21 -3.44 9.43
C ILE A 349 11.28 -4.65 9.61
N ALA A 350 10.58 -5.07 8.55
CA ALA A 350 9.73 -6.24 8.60
C ALA A 350 10.51 -7.52 8.93
N PHE A 351 11.70 -7.68 8.35
CA PHE A 351 12.60 -8.80 8.67
C PHE A 351 13.00 -8.79 10.14
N LEU A 352 13.42 -7.65 10.70
CA LEU A 352 13.81 -7.53 12.11
C LEU A 352 12.66 -7.84 13.08
N ILE A 353 11.45 -7.36 12.75
CA ILE A 353 10.24 -7.66 13.52
C ILE A 353 9.93 -9.16 13.49
N PHE A 354 9.95 -9.77 12.31
CA PHE A 354 9.69 -11.20 12.16
C PHE A 354 10.80 -12.09 12.70
N TRP A 355 12.04 -11.62 12.71
CA TRP A 355 13.15 -12.29 13.38
C TRP A 355 12.91 -12.38 14.88
N THR A 356 12.41 -11.29 15.47
CA THR A 356 12.33 -11.15 16.93
C THR A 356 11.04 -11.72 17.50
N TYR A 357 9.89 -11.41 16.90
CA TYR A 357 8.59 -11.90 17.37
C TYR A 357 7.51 -11.81 16.27
N PRO A 358 7.39 -12.83 15.40
CA PRO A 358 6.35 -12.87 14.37
C PRO A 358 4.90 -12.86 14.88
N PRO A 359 4.55 -13.45 16.04
CA PRO A 359 3.19 -13.38 16.60
C PRO A 359 2.69 -11.95 16.90
N SER A 360 3.57 -10.94 16.83
CA SER A 360 3.18 -9.53 16.94
C SER A 360 2.04 -9.10 16.00
N ILE A 361 1.89 -9.76 14.84
CA ILE A 361 0.86 -9.40 13.86
C ILE A 361 -0.55 -9.87 14.25
N GLU A 362 -0.64 -10.94 15.05
CA GLU A 362 -1.90 -11.53 15.51
C GLU A 362 -2.52 -10.74 16.66
N GLN A 363 -1.74 -9.88 17.31
CA GLN A 363 -2.20 -9.13 18.47
C GLN A 363 -3.34 -8.19 18.12
N LYS A 364 -4.41 -8.19 18.92
CA LYS A 364 -5.55 -7.29 18.75
C LYS A 364 -5.10 -5.81 18.76
N PHE A 365 -5.73 -4.99 17.93
CA PHE A 365 -5.51 -3.55 17.86
C PHE A 365 -6.74 -2.81 18.38
N PRO A 366 -6.60 -1.82 19.30
CA PRO A 366 -5.38 -1.51 20.05
C PRO A 366 -5.02 -2.65 21.01
N GLY A 367 -3.72 -2.89 21.20
CA GLY A 367 -3.28 -3.94 22.12
C GLY A 367 -3.43 -3.48 23.57
N LYS A 368 -3.84 -4.39 24.45
CA LYS A 368 -3.92 -4.09 25.89
C LYS A 368 -2.52 -4.16 26.49
N TRP A 369 -2.17 -3.12 27.24
CA TRP A 369 -0.99 -3.13 28.10
C TRP A 369 -1.27 -3.97 29.34
N TRP A 370 -0.24 -4.57 29.93
CA TRP A 370 -0.35 -5.34 31.19
C TRP A 370 -1.07 -4.55 32.30
N PHE A 371 -1.01 -3.21 32.26
CA PHE A 371 -1.65 -2.31 33.21
C PHE A 371 -2.88 -1.56 32.67
N SER A 372 -3.25 -1.71 31.40
CA SER A 372 -4.47 -1.07 30.88
C SER A 372 -5.69 -1.94 31.18
N ARG A 373 -6.28 -1.71 32.36
CA ARG A 373 -7.71 -1.96 32.60
C ARG A 373 -8.51 -0.85 31.91
N GLN A 374 -8.63 -0.92 30.59
CA GLN A 374 -9.71 -0.24 29.90
C GLN A 374 -10.35 -1.25 28.96
N ASP A 375 -11.47 -1.80 29.42
CA ASP A 375 -12.48 -2.33 28.54
C ASP A 375 -13.16 -1.13 27.91
N THR A 376 -12.62 -0.66 26.79
CA THR A 376 -13.38 0.20 25.89
C THR A 376 -14.40 -0.69 25.17
N GLN A 377 -15.48 -1.01 25.87
CA GLN A 377 -16.78 -1.04 25.22
C GLN A 377 -17.11 0.40 24.83
N ALA A 378 -17.00 0.71 23.54
CA ALA A 378 -17.64 1.85 22.88
C ALA A 378 -17.61 1.51 21.37
N GLY A 379 -18.70 1.21 20.66
CA GLY A 379 -20.10 1.52 20.90
C GLY A 379 -20.46 2.87 20.27
N GLY A 380 -21.13 2.85 19.10
CA GLY A 380 -21.72 4.01 18.40
C GLY A 380 -20.67 4.95 17.78
N VAL A 381 -20.71 5.34 16.51
CA VAL A 381 -21.79 5.49 15.51
C VAL A 381 -21.22 5.09 14.16
#